data_AF-A0A0T6W437-F1
#
_entry.id   AF-A0A0T6W437-F1
#
_cell.length_a   1.000
_cell.length_b   1.000
_cell.length_c   1.000
_cell.angle_alpha   90.00
_cell.angle_beta   90.00
_cell.angle_gamma   90.00
#
_symmetry.space_group_name_H-M   'P 1'
#
loop_
_entity.id
_entity.type
_entity.pdbx_description
1 polymer ?
#
loop_
_entity_poly.entity_id
_entity_poly.type
_entity_poly.pdbx_seq_one_letter_code
_entity_poly.pdbx_strand_id
1 'polypeptide(L)'
;MAAKQIPEKYAPGYLTELDGRLAVAQVMRERYRAFTDDLGGADRLSYAQRSLVERALWLEYWMAQQEEQLARGKEFDVARWTQAANSLQGILSKLGLDRQAKDVPNLHDYLKRKATA
;
A
#
# COMPACT_ATOMS: atom_id res chain seq x y z
N MET A 1 24.46 1.09 16.00
CA MET A 1 24.02 1.18 14.59
C MET A 1 22.94 2.25 14.53
N ALA A 2 23.24 3.41 13.92
CA ALA A 2 22.34 4.56 13.92
C ALA A 2 21.06 4.25 13.11
N ALA A 3 19.90 4.44 13.72
CA ALA A 3 18.62 4.47 12.99
C ALA A 3 18.72 5.55 11.91
N LYS A 4 18.58 5.15 10.64
CA LYS A 4 18.65 6.09 9.53
C LYS A 4 17.47 7.06 9.65
N GLN A 5 17.78 8.35 9.79
CA GLN A 5 16.79 9.40 10.01
C GLN A 5 15.74 9.42 8.91
N ILE A 6 14.49 9.64 9.31
CA ILE A 6 13.36 9.90 8.42
C ILE A 6 13.77 11.06 7.49
N PRO A 7 13.60 10.95 6.16
CA PRO A 7 13.97 12.01 5.24
C PRO A 7 13.30 13.34 5.61
N GLU A 8 14.07 14.43 5.67
CA GLU A 8 13.55 15.78 5.94
C GLU A 8 12.58 16.29 4.86
N LYS A 9 12.53 15.61 3.70
CA LYS A 9 11.65 15.92 2.57
C LYS A 9 10.96 14.65 2.08
N TYR A 10 9.64 14.73 1.91
CA TYR A 10 8.84 13.65 1.33
C TYR A 10 9.32 13.33 -0.10
N ALA A 11 9.65 12.06 -0.36
CA ALA A 11 9.96 11.53 -1.68
C ALA A 11 8.94 10.42 -2.03
N PRO A 12 8.38 10.40 -3.26
CA PRO A 12 7.55 9.29 -3.73
C PRO A 12 8.37 7.99 -3.79
N GLY A 13 7.77 6.85 -3.41
CA GLY A 13 8.48 5.57 -3.35
C GLY A 13 9.12 5.25 -1.99
N TYR A 14 8.77 5.98 -0.94
CA TYR A 14 9.29 5.82 0.42
C TYR A 14 9.20 4.37 0.96
N LEU A 15 8.20 3.58 0.52
CA LEU A 15 8.11 2.16 0.88
C LEU A 15 9.30 1.32 0.36
N THR A 16 9.83 1.70 -0.80
CA THR A 16 11.03 1.08 -1.39
C THR A 16 12.29 1.49 -0.62
N GLU A 17 12.33 2.71 -0.10
CA GLU A 17 13.48 3.29 0.60
C GLU A 17 13.53 3.00 2.12
N LEU A 18 12.43 2.51 2.70
CA LEU A 18 12.39 2.10 4.12
C LEU A 18 13.41 0.98 4.39
N ASP A 19 14.12 1.04 5.53
CA ASP A 19 15.00 -0.06 5.94
C ASP A 19 14.19 -1.34 6.12
N GLY A 20 14.39 -2.31 5.23
CA GLY A 20 13.63 -3.56 5.17
C GLY A 20 13.78 -4.48 6.38
N ARG A 21 14.61 -4.13 7.37
CA ARG A 21 14.72 -4.84 8.65
C ARG A 21 13.70 -4.37 9.68
N LEU A 22 13.09 -3.21 9.48
CA LEU A 22 12.01 -2.74 10.35
C LEU A 22 10.74 -3.54 10.02
N ALA A 23 10.09 -4.11 11.05
CA ALA A 23 8.87 -4.91 10.88
C ALA A 23 7.80 -4.17 10.07
N VAL A 24 7.66 -2.86 10.29
CA VAL A 24 6.74 -1.99 9.52
C VAL A 24 7.10 -1.90 8.03
N ALA A 25 8.39 -1.90 7.67
CA ALA A 25 8.82 -1.85 6.27
C ALA A 25 8.39 -3.10 5.51
N GLN A 26 8.54 -4.27 6.15
CA GLN A 26 8.20 -5.56 5.55
C GLN A 26 6.69 -5.66 5.33
N VAL A 27 5.91 -5.37 6.36
CA VAL A 27 4.45 -5.37 6.31
C VAL A 27 3.93 -4.39 5.25
N MET A 28 4.47 -3.18 5.19
CA MET A 28 4.05 -2.19 4.19
C MET A 28 4.35 -2.62 2.76
N ARG A 29 5.52 -3.21 2.50
CA ARG A 29 5.88 -3.71 1.17
C ARG A 29 5.01 -4.89 0.75
N GLU A 30 4.71 -5.80 1.67
CA GLU A 30 3.82 -6.93 1.43
C GLU A 30 2.40 -6.45 1.11
N ARG A 31 1.86 -5.54 1.93
CA ARG A 31 0.54 -4.95 1.70
C ARG A 31 0.47 -4.14 0.41
N TYR A 32 1.52 -3.39 0.07
CA TYR A 32 1.60 -2.69 -1.22
C TYR A 32 1.53 -3.65 -2.40
N ARG A 33 2.27 -4.77 -2.34
CA ARG A 33 2.19 -5.81 -3.38
C ARG A 33 0.79 -6.40 -3.47
N ALA A 34 0.21 -6.84 -2.35
CA ALA A 34 -1.13 -7.41 -2.32
C ALA A 34 -2.19 -6.44 -2.88
N PHE A 35 -2.15 -5.17 -2.45
CA PHE A 35 -3.08 -4.14 -2.93
C PHE A 35 -2.90 -3.91 -4.43
N THR A 36 -1.67 -3.66 -4.89
CA THR A 36 -1.44 -3.43 -6.33
C THR A 36 -1.75 -4.66 -7.18
N ASP A 37 -1.57 -5.88 -6.67
CA ASP A 37 -1.96 -7.12 -7.35
C ASP A 37 -3.48 -7.26 -7.46
N ASP A 38 -4.23 -6.90 -6.43
CA ASP A 38 -5.70 -6.84 -6.46
C ASP A 38 -6.20 -5.79 -7.45
N LEU A 39 -5.41 -4.75 -7.77
CA LEU A 39 -5.70 -3.77 -8.82
C LEU A 39 -5.14 -4.18 -10.20
N GLY A 40 -4.75 -5.45 -10.38
CA GLY A 40 -4.26 -5.97 -11.66
C GLY A 40 -2.76 -5.80 -11.90
N GLY A 41 -1.98 -5.37 -10.91
CA GLY A 41 -0.52 -5.25 -10.95
C GLY A 41 0.01 -3.82 -10.97
N ALA A 42 1.08 -3.56 -10.20
CA ALA A 42 1.68 -2.24 -10.04
C ALA A 42 2.17 -1.59 -11.36
N ASP A 43 2.56 -2.41 -12.33
CA ASP A 43 3.00 -2.03 -13.67
C ASP A 43 1.87 -1.51 -14.55
N ARG A 44 0.63 -1.96 -14.31
CA ARG A 44 -0.58 -1.50 -15.02
C ARG A 44 -1.21 -0.27 -14.38
N LEU A 45 -0.79 0.09 -13.16
CA LEU A 45 -1.28 1.28 -12.48
C LEU A 45 -0.62 2.55 -13.03
N SER A 46 -1.41 3.61 -13.15
CA SER A 46 -0.88 4.96 -13.32
C SER A 46 -0.06 5.39 -12.10
N TYR A 47 0.77 6.42 -12.28
CA TYR A 47 1.48 7.04 -11.15
C TYR A 47 0.51 7.50 -10.05
N ALA A 48 -0.62 8.11 -10.43
CA ALA A 48 -1.62 8.58 -9.47
C ALA A 48 -2.23 7.44 -8.66
N GLN A 49 -2.54 6.31 -9.29
CA GLN A 49 -3.05 5.13 -8.59
C GLN A 49 -2.03 4.57 -7.60
N ARG A 50 -0.76 4.42 -8.00
CA ARG A 50 0.31 3.99 -7.08
C ARG A 50 0.46 4.94 -5.88
N SER A 51 0.43 6.24 -6.15
CA SER A 51 0.48 7.30 -5.13
C SER A 51 -0.70 7.23 -4.14
N LEU A 52 -1.90 6.90 -4.63
CA LEU A 52 -3.09 6.68 -3.81
C LEU A 52 -2.99 5.41 -2.97
N VAL A 53 -2.47 4.31 -3.53
CA VAL A 53 -2.22 3.06 -2.77
C VAL A 53 -1.26 3.33 -1.61
N GLU A 54 -0.15 4.04 -1.82
CA GLU A 54 0.77 4.40 -0.72
C GLU A 54 0.06 5.20 0.39
N ARG A 55 -0.80 6.17 0.04
CA ARG A 55 -1.57 6.97 1.01
C ARG A 55 -2.58 6.13 1.79
N ALA A 56 -3.25 5.18 1.12
CA ALA A 56 -4.16 4.26 1.78
C ALA A 56 -3.43 3.44 2.85
N LEU A 57 -2.26 2.87 2.52
CA LEU A 57 -1.46 2.08 3.48
C LEU A 57 -0.98 2.90 4.68
N TRP A 58 -0.56 4.14 4.46
CA TRP A 58 -0.16 5.03 5.56
C TRP A 58 -1.34 5.39 6.46
N LEU A 59 -2.52 5.64 5.89
CA LEU A 59 -3.74 5.88 6.67
C LEU A 59 -4.15 4.65 7.47
N GLU A 60 -4.14 3.45 6.86
CA GLU A 60 -4.42 2.19 7.57
C GLU A 60 -3.49 1.99 8.77
N TYR A 61 -2.18 2.20 8.58
CA TYR A 61 -1.21 2.06 9.66
C TYR A 61 -1.42 3.08 10.76
N TRP A 62 -1.64 4.35 10.40
CA TRP A 62 -1.90 5.39 11.40
C TRP A 62 -3.19 5.11 12.19
N MET A 63 -4.27 4.68 11.51
CA MET A 63 -5.53 4.29 12.15
C MET A 63 -5.34 3.11 13.10
N ALA A 64 -4.60 2.07 12.68
CA ALA A 64 -4.31 0.92 13.55
C ALA A 64 -3.55 1.33 14.82
N GLN A 65 -2.65 2.32 14.74
CA GLN A 65 -2.00 2.88 15.92
C GLN A 65 -2.99 3.62 16.84
N GLN A 66 -3.95 4.37 16.28
CA GLN A 66 -4.99 5.02 17.10
C GLN A 66 -5.92 4.01 17.76
N GLU A 67 -6.30 2.95 17.03
CA GLU A 67 -7.15 1.86 17.53
C GLU A 67 -6.45 1.07 18.65
N GLU A 68 -5.15 0.82 18.53
CA GLU A 68 -4.36 0.22 19.61
C GLU A 68 -4.37 1.09 20.87
N GLN A 69 -4.22 2.40 20.72
CA GLN A 69 -4.25 3.34 21.83
C GLN A 69 -5.61 3.35 22.52
N LEU A 70 -6.70 3.37 21.75
CA LEU A 70 -8.06 3.23 22.25
C LEU A 70 -8.26 1.91 23.01
N ALA A 71 -7.81 0.78 22.45
CA ALA A 71 -7.92 -0.54 23.09
C ALA A 71 -7.16 -0.62 24.43
N ARG A 72 -6.09 0.18 24.57
CA ARG A 72 -5.32 0.32 25.82
C ARG A 72 -5.93 1.34 26.80
N GLY A 73 -7.09 1.91 26.49
CA GLY A 73 -7.76 2.92 27.32
C GLY A 73 -7.03 4.27 27.37
N LYS A 74 -6.18 4.56 26.38
CA LYS A 74 -5.49 5.84 26.28
C LYS A 74 -6.35 6.87 25.54
N GLU A 75 -5.87 8.11 25.52
CA GLU A 75 -6.48 9.19 24.77
C GLU A 75 -6.63 8.82 23.29
N PHE A 76 -7.83 9.07 22.76
CA PHE A 76 -8.22 8.77 21.39
C PHE A 76 -9.04 9.92 20.83
N ASP A 77 -8.56 10.50 19.73
CA ASP A 77 -9.27 11.56 19.02
C ASP A 77 -10.16 10.96 17.93
N VAL A 78 -11.44 10.76 18.28
CA VAL A 78 -12.45 10.21 17.38
C VAL A 78 -12.67 11.06 16.13
N ALA A 79 -12.50 12.37 16.21
CA ALA A 79 -12.71 13.27 15.08
C ALA A 79 -11.59 13.11 14.05
N ARG A 80 -10.33 13.07 14.50
CA ARG A 80 -9.17 12.78 13.61
C ARG A 80 -9.26 11.38 13.01
N TRP A 81 -9.64 10.39 13.80
CA TRP A 81 -9.82 9.02 13.30
C TRP A 81 -10.91 8.96 12.23
N THR A 82 -12.06 9.60 12.44
CA THR A 82 -13.16 9.66 11.46
C THR A 82 -12.73 10.36 10.17
N GLN A 83 -11.94 11.44 10.26
CA GLN A 83 -11.40 12.12 9.08
C GLN A 83 -10.46 11.23 8.26
N ALA A 84 -9.61 10.45 8.94
CA ALA A 84 -8.73 9.48 8.29
C ALA A 84 -9.54 8.36 7.62
N ALA A 85 -10.54 7.81 8.30
CA ALA A 85 -11.42 6.78 7.77
C ALA A 85 -12.19 7.24 6.52
N ASN A 86 -12.74 8.46 6.54
CA ASN A 86 -13.42 9.05 5.38
C ASN A 86 -12.46 9.30 4.21
N SER A 87 -11.23 9.74 4.52
CA SER A 87 -10.19 9.94 3.51
C SER A 87 -9.76 8.62 2.88
N LEU A 88 -9.59 7.57 3.69
CA LEU A 88 -9.32 6.21 3.21
C LEU A 88 -10.45 5.70 2.33
N GLN A 89 -11.71 5.81 2.77
CA GLN A 89 -12.87 5.44 1.97
C GLN A 89 -12.87 6.17 0.61
N GLY A 90 -12.59 7.47 0.59
CA GLY A 90 -12.51 8.25 -0.64
C GLY A 90 -11.38 7.79 -1.59
N ILE A 91 -10.26 7.31 -1.05
CA ILE A 91 -9.18 6.71 -1.84
C ILE A 91 -9.62 5.35 -2.41
N LEU A 92 -10.17 4.48 -1.57
CA LEU A 92 -10.61 3.14 -1.96
C LEU A 92 -11.71 3.20 -3.03
N SER A 93 -12.68 4.11 -2.90
CA SER A 93 -13.73 4.30 -3.91
C SER A 93 -13.19 4.76 -5.27
N LYS A 94 -12.06 5.49 -5.31
CA LYS A 94 -11.40 5.90 -6.56
C LYS A 94 -10.59 4.77 -7.20
N LEU A 95 -9.99 3.90 -6.38
CA LEU A 95 -9.20 2.76 -6.85
C LEU A 95 -10.08 1.58 -7.26
N GLY A 96 -11.26 1.44 -6.63
CA GLY A 96 -12.13 0.28 -6.74
C GLY A 96 -11.90 -0.70 -5.60
N LEU A 97 -12.95 -1.43 -5.22
CA LEU A 97 -12.91 -2.47 -4.18
C LEU A 97 -12.82 -3.90 -4.77
N ASP A 98 -13.17 -4.04 -6.04
CA ASP A 98 -13.19 -5.33 -6.72
C ASP A 98 -11.80 -5.72 -7.22
N ARG A 99 -11.45 -6.99 -7.03
CA ARG A 99 -10.20 -7.55 -7.54
C ARG A 99 -10.22 -7.60 -9.07
N GLN A 100 -9.20 -7.02 -9.69
CA GLN A 100 -8.96 -7.07 -11.12
C GLN A 100 -7.98 -8.18 -11.46
N ALA A 101 -8.43 -9.17 -12.23
CA ALA A 101 -7.57 -10.23 -12.72
C ALA A 101 -6.45 -9.66 -13.61
N LYS A 102 -5.21 -10.11 -13.37
CA LYS A 102 -4.10 -9.86 -14.29
C LYS A 102 -4.38 -10.54 -15.62
N ASP A 103 -4.15 -9.82 -16.71
CA ASP A 103 -4.17 -10.39 -18.05
C ASP A 103 -2.88 -11.22 -18.23
N VAL A 104 -2.95 -12.49 -17.84
CA VAL A 104 -1.83 -13.44 -17.92
C VAL A 104 -1.96 -14.26 -19.20
N PRO A 105 -0.89 -14.40 -20.01
CA PRO A 105 -0.94 -15.20 -21.22
C PRO A 105 -1.32 -16.63 -20.89
N ASN A 106 -2.19 -17.23 -21.71
CA ASN A 106 -2.54 -18.64 -21.56
C ASN A 106 -1.31 -19.53 -21.77
N LEU A 107 -1.38 -20.77 -21.29
CA LEU A 107 -0.26 -21.71 -21.33
C LEU A 107 0.31 -21.89 -22.74
N HIS A 108 -0.56 -21.93 -23.75
CA HIS A 108 -0.15 -22.09 -25.14
C HIS A 108 0.66 -20.89 -25.65
N ASP A 109 0.24 -19.67 -25.35
CA ASP A 109 0.97 -18.45 -25.74
C ASP A 109 2.29 -18.31 -24.97
N TYR A 110 2.33 -18.74 -23.71
CA TYR A 110 3.56 -18.82 -22.93
C TYR A 110 4.56 -19.81 -23.54
N LEU A 111 4.10 -21.02 -23.88
CA LEU A 111 4.95 -22.05 -24.50
C LEU A 111 5.49 -21.60 -25.86
N LYS A 112 4.67 -20.93 -26.68
CA LYS A 112 5.13 -20.33 -27.94
C LYS A 112 6.24 -19.31 -27.73
N ARG A 113 6.06 -18.35 -26.82
CA ARG A 113 7.10 -17.34 -26.52
C ARG A 113 8.42 -17.96 -26.05
N LYS A 114 8.34 -19.03 -25.26
CA LYS A 114 9.52 -19.75 -24.76
C LYS A 114 10.24 -20.57 -25.83
N ALA A 115 9.53 -21.05 -26.85
CA ALA A 115 10.14 -21.79 -27.96
C ALA A 115 10.89 -20.88 -28.95
N THR A 116 10.57 -19.58 -28.98
CA THR A 116 11.19 -18.59 -29.89
C THR A 116 12.28 -17.74 -29.24
N ALA A 117 12.54 -17.92 -27.93
CA ALA A 117 13.57 -17.22 -27.17
C ALA A 117 14.77 -18.14 -26.92
#